data_AF-A0A6P0W2M7-F1
#
_entry.id   AF-A0A6P0W2M7-F1
#
_cell.length_a   1.000
_cell.length_b   1.000
_cell.length_c   1.000
_cell.angle_alpha   90.00
_cell.angle_beta   90.00
_cell.angle_gamma   90.00
#
_symmetry.space_group_name_H-M   'P 1'
#
loop_
_entity.id
_entity.type
_entity.pdbx_description
1 polymer ?
#
loop_
_entity_poly.entity_id
_entity_poly.type
_entity_poly.pdbx_seq_one_letter_code
_entity_poly.pdbx_strand_id
1 'polypeptide(L)'
;MNQDYQDPLEIYQEQFKEIYAAIKNRDRGYLYEAITYLDPENSEDICHYFGIDKNSTLDNDFKFCKPFLSSPIKDLSIFEHFLLKEIAKMKEEAERQVVELANFFAPVKDPSVILTGIIIVAFILPALYFFSQKLQPRRKLNKTTNIRQPQVKGRDRSLEPFKPRVTGLPRKPSVLCLVLSSRQFSGLNPGLQIPSSRVKELISSASYFLCDGSLQAIDQKVNLNFSGSSINFSSEEYAYIQLIIPEGEGMIAQETKYSLKKKLPDGDAKINKIARLINLDGLENFICA
;
A
#
# COMPACT_ATOMS: atom_id res chain seq x y z
N MET A 1 -0.24 -27.81 17.68
CA MET A 1 0.68 -26.66 17.54
C MET A 1 -0.12 -25.44 17.96
N ASN A 2 0.12 -24.93 19.17
CA ASN A 2 -0.47 -23.68 19.61
C ASN A 2 0.18 -22.56 18.80
N GLN A 3 -0.62 -21.82 18.01
CA GLN A 3 -0.20 -20.50 17.59
C GLN A 3 -0.12 -19.65 18.86
N ASP A 4 1.05 -19.08 19.14
CA ASP A 4 1.22 -18.07 20.19
C ASP A 4 0.29 -16.90 19.86
N TYR A 5 -0.86 -16.87 20.50
CA TYR A 5 -1.74 -15.72 20.50
C TYR A 5 -1.07 -14.67 21.39
N GLN A 6 -0.34 -13.75 20.77
CA GLN A 6 0.11 -12.55 21.47
C GLN A 6 -1.09 -11.64 21.72
N ASP A 7 -1.20 -11.14 22.95
CA ASP A 7 -2.22 -10.16 23.33
C ASP A 7 -2.03 -8.89 22.46
N PRO A 8 -3.06 -8.43 21.72
CA PRO A 8 -3.00 -7.20 20.94
C PRO A 8 -2.49 -5.98 21.73
N LEU A 9 -2.71 -5.95 23.04
CA LEU A 9 -2.21 -4.89 23.91
C LEU A 9 -0.69 -4.94 24.08
N GLU A 10 -0.09 -6.12 24.17
CA GLU A 10 1.37 -6.28 24.28
C GLU A 10 2.07 -5.84 22.99
N ILE A 11 1.52 -6.21 21.83
CA ILE A 11 2.03 -5.79 20.51
C ILE A 11 2.02 -4.26 20.39
N TYR A 12 0.92 -3.62 20.78
CA TYR A 12 0.81 -2.16 20.76
C TYR A 12 1.84 -1.49 21.67
N GLN A 13 2.04 -2.03 22.88
CA GLN A 13 3.00 -1.49 23.84
C GLN A 13 4.44 -1.64 23.35
N GLU A 14 4.80 -2.74 22.70
CA GLU A 14 6.11 -2.93 22.10
C GLU A 14 6.35 -1.94 20.96
N GLN A 15 5.42 -1.87 20.00
CA GLN A 15 5.51 -0.91 18.88
C GLN A 15 5.61 0.53 19.37
N PHE A 16 4.82 0.91 20.38
CA PHE A 16 4.89 2.24 20.97
C PHE A 16 6.29 2.54 21.52
N LYS A 17 6.88 1.60 22.27
CA LYS A 17 8.24 1.76 22.83
C LYS A 17 9.29 1.91 21.74
N GLU A 18 9.19 1.13 20.66
CA GLU A 18 10.12 1.20 19.55
C GLU A 18 10.04 2.52 18.79
N ILE A 19 8.81 2.98 18.46
CA ILE A 19 8.60 4.28 17.81
C ILE A 19 9.12 5.40 18.71
N TYR A 20 8.78 5.37 19.99
CA TYR A 20 9.25 6.37 20.95
C TYR A 20 10.78 6.41 21.00
N ALA A 21 11.44 5.24 21.02
CA ALA A 21 12.90 5.16 20.99
C ALA A 21 13.48 5.73 19.69
N ALA A 22 12.82 5.52 18.55
CA ALA A 22 13.25 6.02 17.24
C ALA A 22 13.12 7.55 17.11
N ILE A 23 12.11 8.16 17.72
CA ILE A 23 11.81 9.59 17.53
C ILE A 23 12.29 10.50 18.66
N LYS A 24 12.47 10.00 19.89
CA LYS A 24 12.73 10.85 21.09
C LYS A 24 13.98 11.73 21.01
N ASN A 25 14.99 11.30 20.26
CA ASN A 25 16.28 12.00 20.14
C ASN A 25 16.42 12.75 18.81
N ARG A 26 15.33 12.87 18.04
CA ARG A 26 15.36 13.63 16.79
C ARG A 26 15.27 15.11 17.05
N ASP A 27 15.72 15.87 16.06
CA ASP A 27 15.65 17.33 16.08
C ASP A 27 14.40 17.85 15.36
N ARG A 28 13.90 17.09 14.38
CA ARG A 28 12.82 17.45 13.44
C ARG A 28 12.10 16.21 12.89
N GLY A 29 10.89 16.40 12.37
CA GLY A 29 10.11 15.42 11.62
C GLY A 29 9.64 14.24 12.46
N TYR A 30 9.17 14.49 13.68
CA TYR A 30 8.79 13.43 14.62
C TYR A 30 7.57 12.66 14.12
N LEU A 31 6.55 13.37 13.64
CA LEU A 31 5.34 12.74 13.10
C LEU A 31 5.63 12.00 11.79
N TYR A 32 6.42 12.60 10.91
CA TYR A 32 6.85 11.96 9.67
C TYR A 32 7.59 10.64 9.94
N GLU A 33 8.50 10.64 10.92
CA GLU A 33 9.24 9.43 11.27
C GLU A 33 8.36 8.39 11.93
N ALA A 34 7.46 8.79 12.83
CA ALA A 34 6.53 7.86 13.47
C ALA A 34 5.66 7.15 12.42
N ILE A 35 5.17 7.88 11.41
CA ILE A 35 4.44 7.30 10.27
C ILE A 35 5.36 6.42 9.43
N THR A 36 6.60 6.83 9.19
CA THR A 36 7.58 6.02 8.44
C THR A 36 7.94 4.73 9.17
N TYR A 37 7.94 4.73 10.49
CA TYR A 37 8.13 3.53 11.29
C TYR A 37 6.93 2.58 11.16
N LEU A 38 5.72 3.13 11.26
CA LEU A 38 4.47 2.37 11.23
C LEU A 38 4.12 1.83 9.84
N ASP A 39 4.29 2.65 8.81
CA ASP A 39 3.93 2.35 7.44
C ASP A 39 5.01 2.92 6.48
N PRO A 40 6.22 2.32 6.45
CA PRO A 40 7.31 2.78 5.60
C PRO A 40 6.98 2.75 4.10
N GLU A 41 6.00 1.94 3.69
CA GLU A 41 5.63 1.77 2.28
C GLU A 41 4.75 2.92 1.79
N ASN A 42 3.86 3.42 2.64
CA ASN A 42 2.93 4.49 2.30
C ASN A 42 3.27 5.81 2.98
N SER A 43 4.32 5.89 3.79
CA SER A 43 4.60 7.09 4.59
C SER A 43 4.79 8.34 3.75
N GLU A 44 5.42 8.27 2.58
CA GLU A 44 5.52 9.43 1.68
C GLU A 44 4.15 9.89 1.20
N ASP A 45 3.28 8.98 0.80
CA ASP A 45 1.93 9.28 0.31
C ASP A 45 1.02 9.78 1.45
N ILE A 46 1.06 9.14 2.61
CA ILE A 46 0.33 9.53 3.82
C ILE A 46 0.77 10.93 4.25
N CYS A 47 2.09 11.15 4.40
CA CYS A 47 2.62 12.44 4.79
C CYS A 47 2.31 13.51 3.76
N HIS A 48 2.42 13.22 2.46
CA HIS A 48 2.05 14.17 1.40
C HIS A 48 0.55 14.48 1.42
N TYR A 49 -0.31 13.47 1.60
CA TYR A 49 -1.77 13.62 1.68
C TYR A 49 -2.18 14.55 2.83
N PHE A 50 -1.54 14.41 4.01
CA PHE A 50 -1.83 15.22 5.18
C PHE A 50 -0.98 16.50 5.31
N GLY A 51 -0.04 16.75 4.38
CA GLY A 51 0.84 17.91 4.43
C GLY A 51 1.88 17.89 5.57
N ILE A 52 2.33 16.70 5.96
CA ILE A 52 3.30 16.47 7.03
C ILE A 52 4.72 16.62 6.48
N ASP A 53 5.50 17.55 7.05
CA ASP A 53 6.87 17.84 6.62
C ASP A 53 7.91 17.07 7.45
N LYS A 54 8.81 16.36 6.77
CA LYS A 54 9.97 15.67 7.39
C LYS A 54 10.93 16.61 8.13
N ASN A 55 10.88 17.92 7.88
CA ASN A 55 11.68 18.95 8.54
C ASN A 55 10.89 19.74 9.59
N SER A 56 9.65 19.34 9.90
CA SER A 56 8.81 20.01 10.89
C SER A 56 9.44 19.99 12.28
N THR A 57 9.22 21.03 13.07
CA THR A 57 9.68 21.07 14.47
C THR A 57 8.71 20.31 15.37
N LEU A 58 9.15 19.93 16.58
CA LEU A 58 8.28 19.27 17.56
C LEU A 58 6.98 20.06 17.81
N ASP A 59 7.07 21.39 17.92
CA ASP A 59 5.92 22.26 18.16
C ASP A 59 4.97 22.30 16.96
N ASN A 60 5.49 22.29 15.73
CA ASN A 60 4.68 22.26 14.52
C ASN A 60 3.96 20.90 14.36
N ASP A 61 4.66 19.79 14.61
CA ASP A 61 4.07 18.45 14.61
C ASP A 61 3.00 18.33 15.69
N PHE A 62 3.26 18.83 16.90
CA PHE A 62 2.27 18.82 17.97
C PHE A 62 1.04 19.69 17.65
N LYS A 63 1.27 20.87 17.06
CA LYS A 63 0.19 21.76 16.60
C LYS A 63 -0.68 21.08 15.54
N PHE A 64 -0.09 20.30 14.64
CA PHE A 64 -0.81 19.46 13.69
C PHE A 64 -1.61 18.36 14.39
N CYS A 65 -1.06 17.71 15.42
CA CYS A 65 -1.73 16.63 16.15
C CYS A 65 -2.89 17.13 17.02
N LYS A 66 -2.83 18.39 17.48
CA LYS A 66 -3.78 18.95 18.46
C LYS A 66 -5.26 18.76 18.08
N PRO A 67 -5.73 18.99 16.84
CA PRO A 67 -7.11 18.70 16.43
C PRO A 67 -7.51 17.24 16.65
N PHE A 68 -6.65 16.28 16.28
CA PHE A 68 -6.89 14.85 16.44
C PHE A 68 -6.98 14.42 17.91
N LEU A 69 -6.20 15.08 18.78
CA LEU A 69 -6.16 14.78 20.21
C LEU A 69 -7.26 15.49 21.02
N SER A 70 -7.67 16.69 20.61
CA SER A 70 -8.66 17.50 21.33
C SER A 70 -10.11 17.23 20.91
N SER A 71 -10.32 16.76 19.68
CA SER A 71 -11.59 16.21 19.26
C SER A 71 -11.44 15.43 17.95
N PRO A 72 -11.14 14.11 18.00
CA PRO A 72 -11.03 13.33 16.78
C PRO A 72 -12.35 13.31 15.99
N ILE A 73 -13.48 13.71 16.58
CA ILE A 73 -14.81 13.67 15.98
C ILE A 73 -15.30 15.03 15.47
N LYS A 74 -14.94 16.17 16.08
CA LYS A 74 -15.45 17.49 15.64
C LYS A 74 -14.76 18.04 14.39
N ASP A 75 -13.48 17.77 14.18
CA ASP A 75 -12.75 18.15 12.95
C ASP A 75 -12.73 17.04 11.89
N LEU A 76 -13.29 15.86 12.20
CA LEU A 76 -13.83 14.97 11.17
C LEU A 76 -14.99 15.64 10.39
N SER A 77 -15.41 16.87 10.71
CA SER A 77 -16.28 17.69 9.86
C SER A 77 -15.69 18.04 8.50
N ILE A 78 -14.36 18.02 8.34
CA ILE A 78 -13.70 18.03 7.02
C ILE A 78 -14.03 16.74 6.23
N PHE A 79 -14.35 15.66 6.94
CA PHE A 79 -14.75 14.36 6.43
C PHE A 79 -16.26 14.05 6.62
N GLU A 80 -17.06 14.97 7.20
CA GLU A 80 -18.49 14.79 7.50
C GLU A 80 -19.31 14.55 6.23
N HIS A 81 -18.84 15.07 5.10
CA HIS A 81 -19.50 14.85 3.82
C HIS A 81 -19.36 13.41 3.30
N PHE A 82 -18.41 12.62 3.83
CA PHE A 82 -18.02 11.32 3.26
C PHE A 82 -18.38 10.09 4.11
N LEU A 83 -18.69 10.24 5.41
CA LEU A 83 -18.74 9.10 6.36
C LEU A 83 -20.10 8.86 7.06
N LEU A 84 -21.23 9.27 6.46
CA LEU A 84 -22.51 9.36 7.19
C LEU A 84 -23.25 8.04 7.51
N LYS A 85 -22.86 6.88 6.97
CA LYS A 85 -23.70 5.66 7.12
C LYS A 85 -23.17 4.60 8.11
N GLU A 86 -21.87 4.53 8.36
CA GLU A 86 -21.28 3.57 9.32
C GLU A 86 -20.85 4.19 10.66
N ILE A 87 -20.70 5.53 10.72
CA ILE A 87 -20.24 6.22 11.92
C ILE A 87 -21.26 6.22 13.07
N ALA A 88 -22.57 6.15 12.80
CA ALA A 88 -23.57 6.27 13.87
C ALA A 88 -23.40 5.21 14.98
N LYS A 89 -22.88 4.03 14.64
CA LYS A 89 -22.57 2.96 15.61
C LYS A 89 -21.20 3.12 16.28
N MET A 90 -20.19 3.66 15.58
CA MET A 90 -18.84 3.85 16.13
C MET A 90 -18.69 5.15 16.94
N LYS A 91 -19.57 6.12 16.71
CA LYS A 91 -19.55 7.44 17.36
C LYS A 91 -19.76 7.36 18.87
N GLU A 92 -20.69 6.53 19.33
CA GLU A 92 -21.05 6.45 20.75
C GLU A 92 -19.94 5.79 21.61
N GLU A 93 -19.22 4.83 21.04
CA GLU A 93 -18.08 4.15 21.67
C GLU A 93 -16.81 5.03 21.65
N ALA A 94 -16.56 5.72 20.52
CA ALA A 94 -15.46 6.66 20.39
C ALA A 94 -15.62 7.88 21.31
N GLU A 95 -16.83 8.43 21.47
CA GLU A 95 -17.07 9.61 22.32
C GLU A 95 -16.70 9.37 23.79
N ARG A 96 -16.82 8.13 24.31
CA ARG A 96 -16.40 7.81 25.68
C ARG A 96 -14.87 7.79 25.84
N GLN A 97 -14.14 7.22 24.88
CA GLN A 97 -12.67 7.18 24.90
C GLN A 97 -12.04 8.56 24.66
N VAL A 98 -12.75 9.44 23.93
CA VAL A 98 -12.30 10.80 23.59
C VAL A 98 -12.27 11.74 24.79
N VAL A 99 -13.19 11.59 25.76
CA VAL A 99 -13.20 12.42 26.98
C VAL A 99 -11.98 12.13 27.86
N GLU A 100 -11.53 10.89 27.91
CA GLU A 100 -10.30 10.52 28.64
C GLU A 100 -9.04 11.04 27.94
N LEU A 101 -8.98 10.96 26.61
CA LEU A 101 -7.85 11.46 25.82
C LEU A 101 -7.72 13.00 25.91
N ALA A 102 -8.83 13.73 25.81
CA ALA A 102 -8.82 15.20 25.84
C ALA A 102 -8.34 15.76 27.19
N ASN A 103 -8.62 15.06 28.29
CA ASN A 103 -8.15 15.45 29.63
C ASN A 103 -6.65 15.16 29.84
N PHE A 104 -6.08 14.19 29.10
CA PHE A 104 -4.64 13.89 29.14
C PHE A 104 -3.78 15.00 28.50
N PHE A 105 -4.34 15.75 27.55
CA PHE A 105 -3.64 16.80 26.78
C PHE A 105 -4.07 18.23 27.14
N ALA A 106 -4.39 18.50 28.42
CA ALA A 106 -4.42 19.86 28.98
C ALA A 106 -3.06 20.59 28.73
N PRO A 107 -2.77 21.86 29.13
CA PRO A 107 -1.61 22.59 28.61
C PRO A 107 -0.29 22.03 29.19
N VAL A 108 0.15 20.90 28.65
CA VAL A 108 1.31 20.14 29.05
C VAL A 108 2.46 20.60 28.17
N LYS A 109 3.53 21.04 28.82
CA LYS A 109 4.80 21.42 28.17
C LYS A 109 5.84 20.29 28.20
N ASP A 110 5.45 19.11 28.70
CA ASP A 110 6.34 17.96 28.80
C ASP A 110 6.58 17.34 27.41
N PRO A 111 7.83 17.29 26.92
CA PRO A 111 8.17 16.69 25.63
C PRO A 111 7.72 15.22 25.52
N SER A 112 7.69 14.47 26.61
CA SER A 112 7.28 13.05 26.60
C SER A 112 5.79 12.88 26.29
N VAL A 113 4.95 13.77 26.83
CA VAL A 113 3.51 13.81 26.56
C VAL A 113 3.25 14.27 25.12
N ILE A 114 4.02 15.25 24.63
CA ILE A 114 3.95 15.70 23.24
C ILE A 114 4.28 14.55 22.28
N LEU A 115 5.38 13.84 22.52
CA LEU A 115 5.78 12.68 21.71
C LEU A 115 4.73 11.57 21.75
N THR A 116 4.13 11.32 22.93
CA THR A 116 3.03 10.35 23.06
C THR A 116 1.85 10.73 22.18
N GLY A 117 1.45 12.01 22.18
CA GLY A 117 0.40 12.51 21.28
C GLY A 117 0.74 12.35 19.80
N ILE A 118 2.00 12.59 19.42
CA ILE A 118 2.48 12.39 18.05
C ILE A 118 2.38 10.91 17.63
N ILE A 119 2.78 9.98 18.49
CA ILE A 119 2.71 8.53 18.20
C ILE A 119 1.25 8.10 18.03
N ILE A 120 0.35 8.53 18.93
CA ILE A 120 -1.08 8.21 18.83
C ILE A 120 -1.64 8.68 17.47
N VAL A 121 -1.33 9.92 17.07
CA VAL A 121 -1.79 10.43 15.77
C VAL A 121 -1.15 9.67 14.61
N ALA A 122 0.11 9.26 14.71
CA ALA A 122 0.78 8.45 13.70
C ALA A 122 0.09 7.09 13.47
N PHE A 123 -0.54 6.49 14.48
CA PHE A 123 -1.37 5.28 14.31
C PHE A 123 -2.71 5.56 13.60
N ILE A 124 -3.29 6.75 13.80
CA ILE A 124 -4.60 7.12 13.26
C ILE A 124 -4.50 7.47 11.76
N LEU A 125 -3.45 8.19 11.35
CA LEU A 125 -3.35 8.74 10.00
C LEU A 125 -3.29 7.70 8.87
N PRO A 126 -2.53 6.59 8.96
CA PRO A 126 -2.53 5.53 7.95
C PRO A 126 -3.93 4.94 7.76
N ALA A 127 -4.63 4.64 8.87
CA ALA A 127 -6.00 4.13 8.81
C ALA A 127 -6.91 5.11 8.07
N LEU A 128 -6.87 6.41 8.43
CA LEU A 128 -7.66 7.46 7.75
C LEU A 128 -7.32 7.56 6.25
N TYR A 129 -6.04 7.46 5.89
CA TYR A 129 -5.59 7.46 4.50
C TYR A 129 -6.14 6.26 3.71
N PHE A 130 -6.10 5.05 4.27
CA PHE A 130 -6.67 3.88 3.62
C PHE A 130 -8.19 3.97 3.49
N PHE A 131 -8.88 4.49 4.51
CA PHE A 131 -10.32 4.74 4.43
C PHE A 131 -10.66 5.78 3.35
N SER A 132 -9.90 6.87 3.25
CA SER A 132 -10.14 7.91 2.24
C SER A 132 -9.88 7.40 0.81
N GLN A 133 -8.85 6.56 0.61
CA GLN A 133 -8.57 5.89 -0.66
C GLN A 133 -9.71 4.94 -1.10
N LYS A 134 -10.26 4.15 -0.16
CA LYS A 134 -11.38 3.23 -0.46
C LYS A 134 -12.70 3.96 -0.76
N LEU A 135 -12.91 5.15 -0.19
CA LEU A 135 -14.16 5.90 -0.29
C LEU A 135 -14.25 6.86 -1.47
N GLN A 136 -13.17 7.11 -2.23
CA GLN A 136 -13.27 7.90 -3.47
C GLN A 136 -13.68 7.02 -4.67
N PRO A 137 -14.93 7.10 -5.18
CA PRO A 137 -15.22 6.62 -6.53
C PRO A 137 -14.54 7.60 -7.48
N ARG A 138 -13.36 7.23 -8.01
CA ARG A 138 -12.49 8.00 -8.93
C ARG A 138 -13.19 9.16 -9.65
N ARG A 139 -13.28 10.31 -8.98
CA ARG A 139 -13.68 11.56 -9.61
C ARG A 139 -12.43 12.20 -10.20
N LYS A 140 -12.22 11.88 -11.49
CA LYS A 140 -11.47 12.62 -12.52
C LYS A 140 -10.15 13.29 -12.09
N LEU A 141 -9.05 12.84 -12.72
CA LEU A 141 -7.97 13.74 -13.10
C LEU A 141 -7.87 13.85 -14.62
N ASN A 142 -8.82 14.59 -15.21
CA ASN A 142 -8.49 15.43 -16.36
C ASN A 142 -7.72 16.63 -15.81
N LYS A 143 -6.40 16.54 -15.77
CA LYS A 143 -5.56 17.74 -15.72
C LYS A 143 -4.46 17.59 -16.76
N THR A 144 -4.84 17.93 -17.99
CA THR A 144 -3.97 18.27 -19.09
C THR A 144 -2.96 19.30 -18.59
N THR A 145 -1.74 18.85 -18.30
CA THR A 145 -0.63 19.75 -18.04
C THR A 145 0.37 19.49 -19.15
N ASN A 146 0.30 20.34 -20.19
CA ASN A 146 1.41 20.57 -21.10
C ASN A 146 2.60 21.05 -20.26
N ILE A 147 3.47 20.13 -19.87
CA ILE A 147 4.78 20.46 -19.29
C ILE A 147 5.81 20.13 -20.35
N ARG A 148 6.39 21.20 -20.90
CA ARG A 148 7.56 21.17 -21.78
C ARG A 148 8.65 20.29 -21.19
N GLN A 149 9.22 19.44 -22.03
CA GLN A 149 10.47 18.73 -21.76
C GLN A 149 11.57 19.71 -21.30
N PRO A 150 12.25 19.46 -20.17
CA PRO A 150 13.57 20.02 -19.95
C PRO A 150 14.56 19.27 -20.86
N GLN A 151 15.17 20.00 -21.80
CA GLN A 151 16.38 19.55 -22.47
C GLN A 151 17.47 19.30 -21.41
N VAL A 152 17.84 18.03 -21.20
CA VAL A 152 19.03 17.68 -20.43
C VAL A 152 20.23 17.78 -21.36
N LYS A 153 20.97 18.87 -21.18
CA LYS A 153 22.30 19.11 -21.75
C LYS A 153 23.29 18.13 -21.09
N GLY A 154 24.05 17.44 -21.91
CA GLY A 154 24.89 16.30 -21.53
C GLY A 154 25.94 16.59 -20.45
N ARG A 155 26.25 15.54 -19.70
CA ARG A 155 27.54 15.35 -19.03
C ARG A 155 27.96 13.90 -19.22
N ASP A 156 29.02 13.73 -19.99
CA ASP A 156 29.83 12.53 -20.03
C ASP A 156 30.26 12.13 -18.62
N ARG A 157 29.94 10.90 -18.24
CA ARG A 157 30.70 10.15 -17.25
C ARG A 157 30.99 8.77 -17.81
N SER A 158 32.25 8.64 -18.21
CA SER A 158 33.09 7.45 -18.37
C SER A 158 32.40 6.13 -18.00
N LEU A 159 32.24 5.29 -19.03
CA LEU A 159 31.96 3.86 -18.92
C LEU A 159 33.12 3.16 -18.19
N GLU A 160 32.87 2.70 -16.96
CA GLU A 160 33.61 1.58 -16.39
C GLU A 160 33.07 0.28 -17.03
N PRO A 161 33.92 -0.62 -17.55
CA PRO A 161 33.47 -1.83 -18.21
C PRO A 161 32.85 -2.80 -17.20
N PHE A 162 31.56 -3.05 -17.37
CA PHE A 162 30.80 -4.04 -16.61
C PHE A 162 31.41 -5.44 -16.80
N LYS A 163 31.98 -6.02 -15.74
CA LYS A 163 32.36 -7.43 -15.73
C LYS A 163 31.10 -8.30 -15.75
N PRO A 164 30.95 -9.26 -16.68
CA PRO A 164 29.84 -10.19 -16.65
C PRO A 164 30.02 -11.15 -15.45
N ARG A 165 29.10 -11.09 -14.48
CA ARG A 165 29.00 -12.12 -13.44
C ARG A 165 28.35 -13.36 -14.06
N VAL A 166 29.17 -14.29 -14.52
CA VAL A 166 28.77 -15.68 -14.73
C VAL A 166 28.81 -16.38 -13.39
N THR A 167 27.66 -16.85 -12.89
CA THR A 167 27.43 -18.17 -12.27
C THR A 167 26.09 -18.14 -11.53
N GLY A 168 25.08 -18.85 -12.03
CA GLY A 168 23.86 -19.12 -11.30
C GLY A 168 23.15 -20.31 -11.94
N LEU A 169 22.79 -21.31 -11.12
CA LEU A 169 21.88 -22.37 -11.53
C LEU A 169 20.65 -21.79 -12.26
N PRO A 170 20.05 -22.51 -13.23
CA PRO A 170 18.83 -22.06 -13.88
C PRO A 170 17.75 -21.86 -12.81
N ARG A 171 17.44 -20.58 -12.53
CA ARG A 171 16.40 -20.20 -11.57
C ARG A 171 15.05 -20.62 -12.13
N LYS A 172 14.20 -21.17 -11.27
CA LYS A 172 12.91 -21.69 -11.70
C LYS A 172 11.95 -20.53 -12.02
N PRO A 173 11.08 -20.69 -13.03
CA PRO A 173 10.03 -19.70 -13.27
C PRO A 173 8.99 -19.72 -12.14
N SER A 174 8.22 -18.64 -12.03
CA SER A 174 7.02 -18.58 -11.20
C SER A 174 5.81 -18.19 -12.03
N VAL A 175 4.63 -18.43 -11.46
CA VAL A 175 3.34 -18.05 -12.04
C VAL A 175 2.69 -17.03 -11.13
N LEU A 176 2.52 -15.82 -11.65
CA LEU A 176 1.88 -14.71 -10.98
C LEU A 176 0.45 -14.54 -11.52
N CYS A 177 -0.52 -14.61 -10.63
CA CYS A 177 -1.93 -14.39 -10.90
C CYS A 177 -2.35 -13.05 -10.30
N LEU A 178 -3.01 -12.21 -11.09
CA LEU A 178 -3.50 -10.91 -10.65
C LEU A 178 -4.99 -10.75 -11.02
N VAL A 179 -5.74 -10.12 -10.13
CA VAL A 179 -7.13 -9.71 -10.37
C VAL A 179 -7.21 -8.20 -10.28
N LEU A 180 -7.71 -7.56 -11.34
CA LEU A 180 -7.78 -6.11 -11.49
C LEU A 180 -8.90 -5.73 -12.45
N SER A 181 -9.23 -4.43 -12.51
CA SER A 181 -10.19 -3.90 -13.47
C SER A 181 -9.76 -4.19 -14.91
N SER A 182 -10.71 -4.65 -15.73
CA SER A 182 -10.51 -5.03 -17.13
C SER A 182 -9.83 -3.93 -17.97
N ARG A 183 -10.00 -2.64 -17.61
CA ARG A 183 -9.34 -1.51 -18.27
C ARG A 183 -7.82 -1.63 -18.32
N GLN A 184 -7.23 -2.23 -17.29
CA GLN A 184 -5.78 -2.41 -17.18
C GLN A 184 -5.24 -3.44 -18.19
N PHE A 185 -6.11 -4.24 -18.79
CA PHE A 185 -5.75 -5.24 -19.78
C PHE A 185 -5.89 -4.76 -21.22
N SER A 186 -6.23 -3.49 -21.46
CA SER A 186 -6.27 -2.93 -22.80
C SER A 186 -4.93 -3.13 -23.51
N GLY A 187 -4.97 -3.76 -24.69
CA GLY A 187 -3.79 -4.08 -25.49
C GLY A 187 -3.00 -5.33 -25.04
N LEU A 188 -3.44 -6.03 -24.00
CA LEU A 188 -2.82 -7.29 -23.57
C LEU A 188 -3.54 -8.49 -24.19
N ASN A 189 -2.76 -9.47 -24.63
CA ASN A 189 -3.27 -10.71 -25.21
C ASN A 189 -2.49 -11.93 -24.67
N PRO A 190 -3.13 -13.11 -24.53
CA PRO A 190 -2.41 -14.34 -24.24
C PRO A 190 -1.28 -14.61 -25.23
N GLY A 191 -0.14 -15.10 -24.73
CA GLY A 191 1.07 -15.35 -25.51
C GLY A 191 2.00 -14.13 -25.67
N LEU A 192 1.51 -12.91 -25.43
CA LEU A 192 2.32 -11.69 -25.50
C LEU A 192 3.34 -11.65 -24.36
N GLN A 193 4.54 -11.13 -24.67
CA GLN A 193 5.55 -10.81 -23.67
C GLN A 193 5.42 -9.35 -23.24
N ILE A 194 5.49 -9.09 -21.95
CA ILE A 194 5.42 -7.75 -21.38
C ILE A 194 6.63 -7.48 -20.49
N PRO A 195 7.21 -6.28 -20.53
CA PRO A 195 8.39 -5.96 -19.76
C PRO A 195 8.10 -5.92 -18.25
N SER A 196 9.11 -6.17 -17.42
CA SER A 196 9.00 -6.13 -15.96
C SER A 196 8.42 -4.80 -15.43
N SER A 197 8.67 -3.68 -16.10
CA SER A 197 8.05 -2.39 -15.79
C SER A 197 6.52 -2.44 -15.86
N ARG A 198 5.97 -3.04 -16.92
CA ARG A 198 4.52 -3.23 -17.10
C ARG A 198 3.96 -4.21 -16.07
N VAL A 199 4.72 -5.25 -15.72
CA VAL A 199 4.31 -6.18 -14.65
C VAL A 199 4.23 -5.46 -13.30
N LYS A 200 5.17 -4.58 -12.97
CA LYS A 200 5.13 -3.76 -11.73
C LYS A 200 3.90 -2.85 -11.66
N GLU A 201 3.48 -2.28 -12.79
CA GLU A 201 2.24 -1.49 -12.88
C GLU A 201 0.99 -2.35 -12.62
N LEU A 202 0.94 -3.55 -13.21
CA LEU A 202 -0.15 -4.49 -12.99
C LEU A 202 -0.21 -4.96 -11.52
N ILE A 203 0.93 -5.28 -10.89
CA ILE A 203 1.00 -5.64 -9.47
C ILE A 203 0.49 -4.48 -8.60
N SER A 204 0.91 -3.25 -8.89
CA SER A 204 0.49 -2.08 -8.12
C SER A 204 -1.02 -1.82 -8.22
N SER A 205 -1.62 -2.17 -9.36
CA SER A 205 -3.04 -1.98 -9.65
C SER A 205 -3.93 -3.17 -9.28
N ALA A 206 -3.35 -4.28 -8.84
CA ALA A 206 -4.09 -5.51 -8.52
C ALA A 206 -4.94 -5.32 -7.25
N SER A 207 -6.17 -5.82 -7.27
CA SER A 207 -6.99 -5.93 -6.05
C SER A 207 -6.73 -7.23 -5.31
N TYR A 208 -6.36 -8.28 -6.05
CA TYR A 208 -5.94 -9.56 -5.49
C TYR A 208 -4.75 -10.11 -6.26
N PHE A 209 -3.88 -10.83 -5.58
CA PHE A 209 -2.77 -11.53 -6.22
C PHE A 209 -2.48 -12.89 -5.57
N LEU A 210 -1.86 -13.76 -6.35
CA LEU A 210 -1.37 -15.06 -5.93
C LEU A 210 -0.13 -15.39 -6.76
N CYS A 211 0.97 -15.82 -6.12
CA CYS A 211 2.19 -16.22 -6.83
C CYS A 211 2.66 -17.58 -6.36
N ASP A 212 2.89 -18.50 -7.30
CA ASP A 212 3.31 -19.88 -7.02
C ASP A 212 4.36 -20.37 -8.01
N GLY A 213 4.98 -21.53 -7.74
CA GLY A 213 6.09 -22.07 -8.52
C GLY A 213 5.68 -22.81 -9.80
N SER A 214 4.40 -23.10 -10.02
CA SER A 214 3.96 -23.80 -11.24
C SER A 214 2.50 -23.53 -11.59
N LEU A 215 2.15 -23.74 -12.86
CA LEU A 215 0.76 -23.68 -13.32
C LEU A 215 -0.11 -24.72 -12.61
N GLN A 216 0.42 -25.93 -12.37
CA GLN A 216 -0.32 -26.99 -11.69
C GLN A 216 -0.68 -26.61 -10.24
N ALA A 217 0.24 -25.96 -9.51
CA ALA A 217 -0.03 -25.48 -8.16
C ALA A 217 -1.09 -24.37 -8.16
N ILE A 218 -1.06 -23.49 -9.16
CA ILE A 218 -2.10 -22.48 -9.35
C ILE A 218 -3.44 -23.13 -9.67
N ASP A 219 -3.50 -24.09 -10.59
CA ASP A 219 -4.77 -24.76 -10.97
C ASP A 219 -5.41 -25.52 -9.80
N GLN A 220 -4.61 -25.99 -8.83
CA GLN A 220 -5.11 -26.59 -7.59
C GLN A 220 -5.67 -25.57 -6.59
N LYS A 221 -5.18 -24.33 -6.61
CA LYS A 221 -5.55 -23.26 -5.67
C LYS A 221 -6.63 -22.33 -6.23
N VAL A 222 -6.64 -22.11 -7.54
CA VAL A 222 -7.50 -21.13 -8.20
C VAL A 222 -8.79 -21.82 -8.63
N ASN A 223 -9.85 -21.61 -7.86
CA ASN A 223 -11.19 -22.08 -8.17
C ASN A 223 -12.09 -20.93 -8.67
N LEU A 224 -11.66 -20.25 -9.73
CA LEU A 224 -12.35 -19.07 -10.26
C LEU A 224 -13.31 -19.42 -11.39
N ASN A 225 -14.48 -18.78 -11.36
CA ASN A 225 -15.48 -18.89 -12.41
C ASN A 225 -15.20 -17.88 -13.54
N PHE A 226 -14.71 -18.38 -14.67
CA PHE A 226 -14.40 -17.55 -15.84
C PHE A 226 -15.57 -17.48 -16.82
N SER A 227 -15.80 -16.29 -17.39
CA SER A 227 -16.77 -16.13 -18.46
C SER A 227 -16.16 -16.52 -19.82
N GLY A 228 -16.93 -17.21 -20.67
CA GLY A 228 -16.58 -17.43 -22.07
C GLY A 228 -16.81 -16.21 -22.99
N SER A 229 -17.38 -15.13 -22.44
CA SER A 229 -17.57 -13.87 -23.19
C SER A 229 -16.26 -13.08 -23.29
N SER A 230 -16.15 -12.27 -24.35
CA SER A 230 -15.01 -11.38 -24.55
C SER A 230 -14.91 -10.33 -23.44
N ILE A 231 -13.68 -9.97 -23.08
CA ILE A 231 -13.42 -8.96 -22.04
C ILE A 231 -13.75 -7.58 -22.62
N ASN A 232 -14.70 -6.88 -22.01
CA ASN A 232 -14.91 -5.48 -22.32
C ASN A 232 -13.87 -4.62 -21.58
N PHE A 233 -12.79 -4.23 -22.26
CA PHE A 233 -11.72 -3.39 -21.69
C PHE A 233 -12.15 -1.96 -21.35
N SER A 234 -13.40 -1.57 -21.62
CA SER A 234 -13.95 -0.28 -21.19
C SER A 234 -14.79 -0.35 -19.91
N SER A 235 -15.11 -1.56 -19.42
CA SER A 235 -15.85 -1.77 -18.18
C SER A 235 -14.94 -1.63 -16.96
N GLU A 236 -15.51 -1.54 -15.75
CA GLU A 236 -14.75 -1.63 -14.49
C GLU A 236 -14.87 -3.02 -13.87
N GLU A 237 -15.17 -4.03 -14.69
CA GLU A 237 -15.36 -5.39 -14.24
C GLU A 237 -14.01 -6.01 -13.85
N TYR A 238 -14.03 -6.86 -12.82
CA TYR A 238 -12.84 -7.62 -12.46
C TYR A 238 -12.50 -8.65 -13.53
N ALA A 239 -11.22 -8.67 -13.88
CA ALA A 239 -10.66 -9.62 -14.79
C ALA A 239 -9.37 -10.18 -14.19
N TYR A 240 -9.04 -11.38 -14.62
CA TYR A 240 -7.93 -12.19 -14.16
C TYR A 240 -6.84 -12.25 -15.24
N ILE A 241 -5.58 -12.11 -14.84
CA ILE A 241 -4.42 -12.36 -15.69
C ILE A 241 -3.45 -13.31 -14.99
N GLN A 242 -2.91 -14.25 -15.77
CA GLN A 242 -1.88 -15.18 -15.35
C GLN A 242 -0.62 -14.91 -16.16
N LEU A 243 0.48 -14.65 -15.47
CA LEU A 243 1.78 -14.32 -16.02
C LEU A 243 2.79 -15.40 -15.63
N ILE A 244 3.61 -15.82 -16.58
CA ILE A 244 4.78 -16.66 -16.32
C ILE A 244 5.99 -15.73 -16.24
N ILE A 245 6.64 -15.74 -15.09
CA ILE A 245 7.82 -14.91 -14.81
C ILE A 245 9.07 -15.81 -14.88
N PRO A 246 9.93 -15.65 -15.90
CA PRO A 246 11.21 -16.33 -15.94
C PRO A 246 12.05 -15.96 -14.72
N GLU A 247 12.74 -16.95 -14.12
CA GLU A 247 13.57 -16.75 -12.93
C GLU A 247 12.82 -16.17 -11.70
N GLY A 248 11.49 -16.24 -11.69
CA GLY A 248 10.64 -15.62 -10.68
C GLY A 248 10.52 -16.40 -9.36
N GLU A 249 11.36 -17.40 -9.10
CA GLU A 249 11.34 -18.22 -7.87
C GLU A 249 11.29 -17.38 -6.58
N GLY A 250 11.99 -16.24 -6.56
CA GLY A 250 11.98 -15.32 -5.41
C GLY A 250 10.60 -14.71 -5.12
N MET A 251 9.69 -14.70 -6.08
CA MET A 251 8.34 -14.13 -5.94
C MET A 251 7.33 -15.09 -5.29
N ILE A 252 7.68 -16.36 -5.14
CA ILE A 252 6.79 -17.36 -4.54
C ILE A 252 6.55 -17.01 -3.06
N ALA A 253 5.32 -17.25 -2.59
CA ALA A 253 4.90 -17.04 -1.20
C ALA A 253 5.10 -15.61 -0.65
N GLN A 254 5.23 -14.61 -1.53
CA GLN A 254 5.26 -13.23 -1.08
C GLN A 254 3.86 -12.78 -0.69
N GLU A 255 3.73 -12.15 0.47
CA GLU A 255 2.44 -11.75 1.05
C GLU A 255 2.07 -10.29 0.77
N THR A 256 2.97 -9.52 0.12
CA THR A 256 2.73 -8.10 -0.20
C THR A 256 3.07 -7.77 -1.65
N LYS A 257 2.35 -6.79 -2.23
CA LYS A 257 2.66 -6.22 -3.55
C LYS A 257 4.09 -5.68 -3.61
N TYR A 258 4.58 -5.08 -2.53
CA TYR A 258 5.95 -4.55 -2.45
C TYR A 258 6.98 -5.68 -2.60
N SER A 259 6.82 -6.76 -1.83
CA SER A 259 7.73 -7.91 -1.88
C SER A 259 7.74 -8.57 -3.25
N LEU A 260 6.58 -8.67 -3.91
CA LEU A 260 6.48 -9.12 -5.31
C LEU A 260 7.24 -8.20 -6.27
N LYS A 261 7.06 -6.88 -6.19
CA LYS A 261 7.75 -5.92 -7.07
C LYS A 261 9.26 -5.90 -6.85
N LYS A 262 9.70 -6.03 -5.60
CA LYS A 262 11.13 -6.04 -5.22
C LYS A 262 11.85 -7.30 -5.69
N LYS A 263 11.15 -8.45 -5.66
CA LYS A 263 11.70 -9.75 -6.07
C LYS A 263 11.37 -10.11 -7.52
N LEU A 264 10.66 -9.24 -8.25
CA LEU A 264 10.43 -9.40 -9.68
C LEU A 264 11.77 -9.27 -10.42
N PRO A 265 12.21 -10.31 -11.15
CA PRO A 265 13.43 -10.25 -11.94
C PRO A 265 13.29 -9.26 -13.10
N ASP A 266 14.43 -8.77 -13.57
CA ASP A 266 14.50 -8.01 -14.82
C ASP A 266 14.26 -8.95 -16.02
N GLY A 267 13.60 -8.44 -17.05
CA GLY A 267 13.22 -9.20 -18.25
C GLY A 267 11.73 -9.14 -18.53
N ASP A 268 11.30 -10.00 -19.47
CA ASP A 268 9.93 -10.02 -19.95
C ASP A 268 9.15 -11.19 -19.33
N ALA A 269 7.92 -10.89 -18.91
CA ALA A 269 6.94 -11.88 -18.47
C ALA A 269 6.06 -12.31 -19.64
N LYS A 270 5.72 -13.60 -19.71
CA LYS A 270 4.80 -14.11 -20.72
C LYS A 270 3.38 -14.16 -20.16
N ILE A 271 2.44 -13.56 -20.87
CA ILE A 271 1.01 -13.69 -20.54
C ILE A 271 0.55 -15.10 -20.91
N ASN A 272 0.13 -15.89 -19.93
CA ASN A 272 -0.39 -17.24 -20.15
C ASN A 272 -1.90 -17.23 -20.39
N LYS A 273 -2.64 -16.49 -19.56
CA LYS A 273 -4.10 -16.45 -19.59
C LYS A 273 -4.60 -15.06 -19.23
N ILE A 274 -5.65 -14.62 -19.91
CA ILE A 274 -6.47 -13.48 -19.51
C ILE A 274 -7.92 -13.96 -19.57
N ALA A 275 -8.70 -13.72 -18.52
CA ALA A 275 -10.09 -14.14 -18.46
C ALA A 275 -10.93 -13.14 -17.68
N ARG A 276 -12.20 -12.99 -18.06
CA ARG A 276 -13.17 -12.24 -17.27
C ARG A 276 -13.68 -13.09 -16.12
N LEU A 277 -13.83 -12.50 -14.94
CA LEU A 277 -14.49 -13.16 -13.80
C LEU A 277 -16.01 -12.97 -13.88
N ILE A 278 -16.76 -14.03 -13.60
CA ILE A 278 -18.23 -13.98 -13.50
C ILE A 278 -18.62 -13.38 -12.15
N ASN A 279 -17.94 -13.81 -11.08
CA ASN A 279 -18.12 -13.36 -9.72
C ASN A 279 -16.76 -13.39 -8.98
N LEU A 280 -16.77 -13.05 -7.70
CA LEU A 280 -15.58 -12.98 -6.86
C LEU A 280 -15.35 -14.27 -6.04
N ASP A 281 -16.13 -15.32 -6.31
CA ASP A 281 -16.01 -16.61 -5.63
C ASP A 281 -14.68 -17.28 -6.04
N GLY A 282 -13.98 -17.91 -5.10
CA GLY A 282 -12.67 -18.55 -5.35
C GLY A 282 -11.48 -17.62 -5.12
N LEU A 283 -11.71 -16.38 -4.69
CA LEU A 283 -10.66 -15.42 -4.32
C LEU A 283 -10.16 -15.58 -2.89
N GLU A 284 -10.74 -16.47 -2.08
CA GLU A 284 -10.29 -16.77 -0.72
C GLU A 284 -8.85 -17.28 -0.65
N ASN A 285 -8.35 -17.88 -1.73
CA ASN A 285 -6.97 -18.36 -1.86
C ASN A 285 -6.02 -17.27 -2.38
N PHE A 286 -6.53 -16.06 -2.67
CA PHE A 286 -5.74 -14.91 -3.08
C PHE A 286 -5.51 -13.97 -1.91
N ILE A 287 -4.39 -13.25 -1.98
CA ILE A 287 -4.09 -12.20 -1.03
C ILE A 287 -4.82 -10.93 -1.49
N CYS A 288 -5.69 -10.41 -0.63
CA CYS A 288 -6.34 -9.12 -0.81
C CYS A 288 -5.31 -8.00 -0.61
N ALA A 289 -5.27 -7.05 -1.54
CA ALA A 289 -4.10 -6.23 -1.77
C ALA A 289 -4.36 -4.72 -1.77
#